data_AF-A0A963CSR3-F1
#
_entry.id   AF-A0A963CSR3-F1
#
_cell.length_a   1.000
_cell.length_b   1.000
_cell.length_c   1.000
_cell.angle_alpha   90.00
_cell.angle_beta   90.00
_cell.angle_gamma   90.00
#
_symmetry.space_group_name_H-M   'P 1'
#
loop_
_entity.id
_entity.type
_entity.pdbx_description
1 polymer ?
#
loop_
_entity_poly.entity_id
_entity_poly.type
_entity_poly.pdbx_seq_one_letter_code
_entity_poly.pdbx_strand_id
1 'polypeptide(L)'
;MSAVLARVSHAAGWSLLGVLVLLWPAAVAGTLADTELKFSLTIPYALLGDLAWQPRADEGPAEFVDGSCRRLRIESSRLELRDDKLYLVSRGEARLGVSLFGFCIKPINWHGDVDVLLEPYIDAEWQLRFRLGSTELRDAQGKPATLLNLIGGLIRPFINRRAELFGFDLGAPREQIAELLSKVVEPADQAELQSVLASLRLGRPRVDRRGVLVEAQLTLPEGFADGLLPPGQADAAGLAGTELTQLQLERLDAFIVAVVKLLGGEITDPVLRQQLLALLLESRYRLVDILTDYGPFEEEPVRSLFVSDWERLRKLLLAVDPGTITHARLLRYATFLNAGDTLLALDAALPQLALWISRDGLRTALHKLAPAGAEPSLDYGYAVDPALRELFGLPPEPPPVPPEELIEESDAIDCEETYDIDCEPPANEVPPTPGDEADMPDTPDNSALHLPFWARLLDLLVPTAEAATAVPDRVTELQRALGRRLPRRDDLTNYTAQIAELLQAIGQQELATRSLDEAHNSVFLNLLPATA
;
A
#
# COMPACT_ATOMS: atom_id res chain seq x y z
N MET A 1 6.52 47.72 -87.25
CA MET A 1 5.11 47.27 -87.37
C MET A 1 4.41 47.72 -86.10
N SER A 2 4.12 49.02 -86.01
CA SER A 2 2.79 49.62 -86.25
C SER A 2 1.89 49.43 -85.01
N ALA A 3 1.35 50.44 -84.32
CA ALA A 3 1.39 51.90 -84.42
C ALA A 3 0.76 52.40 -83.07
N VAL A 4 1.22 53.51 -82.46
CA VAL A 4 0.49 54.82 -82.43
C VAL A 4 -0.71 54.77 -81.44
N LEU A 5 -0.89 55.59 -80.37
CA LEU A 5 -0.52 56.97 -80.06
C LEU A 5 -0.82 57.28 -78.57
N ALA A 6 0.03 58.10 -77.94
CA ALA A 6 -0.30 59.29 -77.12
C ALA A 6 -1.10 59.15 -75.80
N ARG A 7 -0.95 59.99 -74.77
CA ARG A 7 -0.15 61.20 -74.46
C ARG A 7 -0.42 61.51 -72.98
N VAL A 8 0.51 62.21 -72.31
CA VAL A 8 0.25 63.25 -71.26
C VAL A 8 -0.27 62.69 -69.90
N SER A 9 0.16 63.09 -68.70
CA SER A 9 1.15 64.04 -68.18
C SER A 9 1.30 63.81 -66.67
N HIS A 10 2.46 64.21 -66.17
CA HIS A 10 2.80 64.75 -64.85
C HIS A 10 1.85 64.65 -63.64
N ALA A 11 2.49 64.29 -62.51
CA ALA A 11 2.54 64.99 -61.23
C ALA A 11 1.84 64.37 -60.01
N ALA A 12 2.60 64.42 -58.90
CA ALA A 12 2.22 64.37 -57.49
C ALA A 12 1.63 63.03 -56.98
N GLY A 13 2.12 62.41 -55.91
CA GLY A 13 2.76 62.97 -54.72
C GLY A 13 1.80 62.83 -53.54
N TRP A 14 2.21 62.01 -52.55
CA TRP A 14 1.71 61.99 -51.15
C TRP A 14 0.29 61.40 -50.97
N SER A 15 -0.12 60.75 -49.88
CA SER A 15 0.49 60.18 -48.68
C SER A 15 -0.66 59.45 -47.95
N LEU A 16 -0.31 58.39 -47.21
CA LEU A 16 -0.92 57.96 -45.95
C LEU A 16 -2.47 57.90 -45.82
N LEU A 17 -2.99 56.67 -45.82
CA LEU A 17 -4.01 56.27 -44.86
C LEU A 17 -3.88 54.77 -44.59
N GLY A 18 -3.05 54.45 -43.60
CA GLY A 18 -2.91 53.11 -43.04
C GLY A 18 -4.17 52.75 -42.26
N VAL A 19 -4.92 51.78 -42.79
CA VAL A 19 -6.00 51.12 -42.06
C VAL A 19 -5.35 50.10 -41.12
N LEU A 20 -5.32 50.44 -39.84
CA LEU A 20 -4.95 49.55 -38.74
C LEU A 20 -6.12 48.56 -38.54
N VAL A 21 -6.07 47.41 -39.22
CA VAL A 21 -6.99 46.30 -38.95
C VAL A 21 -6.56 45.67 -37.62
N LEU A 22 -7.34 45.96 -36.58
CA LEU A 22 -7.31 45.26 -35.30
C LEU A 22 -7.61 43.77 -35.55
N LEU A 23 -6.56 42.97 -35.67
CA LEU A 23 -6.60 41.52 -35.53
C LEU A 23 -6.86 41.21 -34.05
N TRP A 24 -8.12 41.29 -33.65
CA TRP A 24 -8.59 40.67 -32.41
C TRP A 24 -8.45 39.16 -32.60
N PRO A 25 -7.68 38.43 -31.77
CA PRO A 25 -7.75 36.98 -31.81
C PRO A 25 -9.17 36.63 -31.34
N ALA A 26 -9.99 36.12 -32.25
CA ALA A 26 -11.18 35.41 -31.85
C ALA A 26 -10.71 34.29 -30.93
N ALA A 27 -11.11 34.37 -29.66
CA ALA A 27 -10.99 33.25 -28.74
C ALA A 27 -11.67 32.08 -29.44
N VAL A 28 -10.87 31.11 -29.87
CA VAL A 28 -11.37 29.80 -30.26
C VAL A 28 -11.98 29.25 -28.99
N ALA A 29 -13.31 29.30 -28.89
CA ALA A 29 -14.01 28.47 -27.93
C ALA A 29 -13.58 27.03 -28.25
N GLY A 30 -12.72 26.46 -27.40
CA GLY A 30 -12.37 25.07 -27.51
C GLY A 30 -13.68 24.30 -27.40
N THR A 31 -14.00 23.53 -28.43
CA THR A 31 -14.97 22.44 -28.30
C THR A 31 -14.40 21.52 -27.23
N LEU A 32 -14.94 21.58 -26.01
CA LEU A 32 -14.53 20.70 -24.93
C LEU A 32 -14.96 19.29 -25.35
N ALA A 33 -13.98 18.44 -25.57
CA ALA A 33 -14.22 17.05 -25.95
C ALA A 33 -14.63 16.25 -24.72
N ASP A 34 -15.41 15.18 -24.92
CA ASP A 34 -15.68 14.19 -23.89
C ASP A 34 -14.36 13.75 -23.22
N THR A 35 -14.39 13.63 -21.89
CA THR A 35 -13.20 13.20 -21.14
C THR A 35 -13.13 11.68 -21.11
N GLU A 36 -12.02 11.12 -21.56
CA GLU A 36 -11.80 9.67 -21.59
C GLU A 36 -11.03 9.22 -20.34
N LEU A 37 -11.69 8.51 -19.43
CA LEU A 37 -11.09 7.93 -18.23
C LEU A 37 -10.54 6.54 -18.54
N LYS A 38 -9.26 6.29 -18.25
CA LYS A 38 -8.56 5.03 -18.52
C LYS A 38 -7.98 4.43 -17.25
N PHE A 39 -8.18 3.14 -17.05
CA PHE A 39 -7.58 2.40 -15.94
C PHE A 39 -7.27 0.96 -16.34
N SER A 40 -6.37 0.30 -15.61
CA SER A 40 -5.93 -1.05 -15.91
C SER A 40 -6.41 -2.01 -14.82
N LEU A 41 -7.20 -3.00 -15.21
CA LEU A 41 -7.58 -4.12 -14.36
C LEU A 41 -6.50 -5.18 -14.42
N THR A 42 -6.06 -5.66 -13.26
CA THR A 42 -5.02 -6.70 -13.18
C THR A 42 -5.61 -7.95 -12.54
N ILE A 43 -5.50 -9.07 -13.26
CA ILE A 43 -5.92 -10.39 -12.80
C ILE A 43 -4.65 -11.22 -12.57
N PRO A 44 -4.22 -11.41 -11.30
CA PRO A 44 -3.07 -12.24 -10.98
C PRO A 44 -3.23 -13.67 -11.49
N TYR A 45 -2.15 -14.29 -11.98
CA TYR A 45 -2.18 -15.70 -12.46
C TYR A 45 -2.66 -16.69 -11.41
N ALA A 46 -2.42 -16.36 -10.15
CA ALA A 46 -2.87 -17.09 -9.00
C ALA A 46 -4.41 -17.27 -8.95
N LEU A 47 -5.18 -16.28 -9.44
CA LEU A 47 -6.65 -16.38 -9.55
C LEU A 47 -7.08 -17.23 -10.74
N LEU A 48 -6.19 -17.40 -11.72
CA LEU A 48 -6.40 -18.32 -12.83
C LEU A 48 -6.05 -19.77 -12.44
N GLY A 49 -5.77 -20.03 -11.15
CA GLY A 49 -5.38 -21.33 -10.62
C GLY A 49 -6.37 -22.45 -10.95
N ASP A 50 -7.66 -22.15 -11.14
CA ASP A 50 -8.67 -23.14 -11.55
C ASP A 50 -8.44 -23.69 -12.97
N LEU A 51 -7.72 -22.95 -13.83
CA LEU A 51 -7.24 -23.47 -15.11
C LEU A 51 -6.13 -24.51 -14.92
N ALA A 52 -5.27 -24.30 -13.91
CA ALA A 52 -4.30 -25.29 -13.48
C ALA A 52 -4.98 -26.37 -12.62
N TRP A 53 -4.34 -27.52 -12.51
CA TRP A 53 -4.84 -28.64 -11.74
C TRP A 53 -3.65 -29.35 -11.11
N GLN A 54 -3.65 -29.39 -9.80
CA GLN A 54 -2.77 -30.25 -9.03
C GLN A 54 -3.66 -31.19 -8.23
N PRO A 55 -3.46 -32.51 -8.31
CA PRO A 55 -4.19 -33.45 -7.48
C PRO A 55 -3.96 -33.08 -6.02
N ARG A 56 -5.05 -32.90 -5.28
CA ARG A 56 -5.01 -32.76 -3.83
C ARG A 56 -4.59 -34.12 -3.22
N ALA A 57 -4.05 -34.15 -2.00
CA ALA A 57 -3.52 -35.40 -1.41
C ALA A 57 -4.58 -36.53 -1.31
N ASP A 58 -5.85 -36.15 -1.31
CA ASP A 58 -7.06 -36.97 -1.26
C ASP A 58 -7.76 -37.14 -2.62
N GLU A 59 -7.35 -36.42 -3.66
CA GLU A 59 -7.88 -36.51 -5.02
C GLU A 59 -6.88 -37.20 -5.97
N GLY A 60 -7.35 -38.26 -6.63
CA GLY A 60 -6.58 -38.94 -7.68
C GLY A 60 -6.37 -38.06 -8.92
N PRO A 61 -5.52 -38.51 -9.86
CA PRO A 61 -5.25 -37.76 -11.07
C PRO A 61 -6.50 -37.52 -11.92
N ALA A 62 -6.57 -36.39 -12.63
CA ALA A 62 -7.68 -36.08 -13.51
C ALA A 62 -7.68 -37.08 -14.68
N GLU A 63 -8.65 -37.99 -14.68
CA GLU A 63 -8.79 -39.03 -15.67
C GLU A 63 -10.01 -38.76 -16.56
N PHE A 64 -9.77 -38.74 -17.86
CA PHE A 64 -10.81 -38.74 -18.88
C PHE A 64 -10.84 -40.10 -19.57
N VAL A 65 -11.97 -40.79 -19.47
CA VAL A 65 -12.18 -42.11 -20.07
C VAL A 65 -13.33 -42.04 -21.07
N ASP A 66 -13.04 -42.43 -22.32
CA ASP A 66 -14.00 -42.49 -23.42
C ASP A 66 -13.98 -43.91 -24.03
N GLY A 67 -14.76 -44.80 -23.40
CA GLY A 67 -14.76 -46.23 -23.71
C GLY A 67 -13.51 -46.97 -23.23
N SER A 68 -13.29 -48.20 -23.74
CA SER A 68 -12.21 -49.08 -23.27
C SER A 68 -10.82 -48.80 -23.87
N CYS A 69 -10.74 -47.88 -24.84
CA CYS A 69 -9.53 -47.64 -25.63
C CYS A 69 -9.01 -46.21 -25.63
N ARG A 70 -9.76 -45.26 -25.10
CA ARG A 70 -9.38 -43.85 -25.08
C ARG A 70 -9.37 -43.41 -23.64
N ARG A 71 -8.17 -43.23 -23.09
CA ARG A 71 -7.94 -42.77 -21.73
C ARG A 71 -6.89 -41.67 -21.75
N LEU A 72 -7.14 -40.60 -21.04
CA LEU A 72 -6.17 -39.54 -20.77
C LEU A 72 -6.10 -39.36 -19.26
N ARG A 73 -4.91 -39.49 -18.68
CA ARG A 73 -4.66 -39.22 -17.27
C ARG A 73 -3.67 -38.06 -17.21
N ILE A 74 -4.12 -36.92 -16.69
CA ILE A 74 -3.24 -35.79 -16.38
C ILE A 74 -2.73 -36.01 -14.97
N GLU A 75 -1.44 -35.86 -14.74
CA GLU A 75 -0.78 -36.03 -13.42
C GLU A 75 -0.61 -34.71 -12.69
N SER A 76 -0.31 -33.65 -13.44
CA SER A 76 -0.27 -32.27 -12.94
C SER A 76 -0.41 -31.30 -14.09
N SER A 77 -0.95 -30.12 -13.83
CA SER A 77 -0.88 -28.96 -14.71
C SER A 77 -0.59 -27.68 -13.94
N ARG A 78 0.09 -26.75 -14.62
CA ARG A 78 0.45 -25.44 -14.09
C ARG A 78 0.37 -24.39 -15.19
N LEU A 79 0.23 -23.14 -14.80
CA LEU A 79 0.38 -22.01 -15.69
C LEU A 79 1.85 -21.61 -15.77
N GLU A 80 2.32 -21.33 -16.97
CA GLU A 80 3.70 -20.90 -17.22
C GLU A 80 3.70 -19.73 -18.20
N LEU A 81 4.43 -18.66 -17.85
CA LEU A 81 4.61 -17.50 -18.71
C LEU A 81 5.88 -17.67 -19.54
N ARG A 82 5.75 -17.58 -20.87
CA ARG A 82 6.89 -17.61 -21.81
C ARG A 82 6.68 -16.56 -22.89
N ASP A 83 7.64 -15.65 -23.08
CA ASP A 83 7.58 -14.61 -24.11
C ASP A 83 6.23 -13.86 -24.16
N ASP A 84 5.76 -13.40 -22.99
CA ASP A 84 4.47 -12.71 -22.80
C ASP A 84 3.24 -13.51 -23.28
N LYS A 85 3.35 -14.84 -23.26
CA LYS A 85 2.26 -15.78 -23.56
C LYS A 85 2.05 -16.72 -22.39
N LEU A 86 0.78 -16.98 -22.11
CA LEU A 86 0.37 -17.87 -21.04
C LEU A 86 0.20 -19.29 -21.59
N TYR A 87 0.92 -20.25 -21.02
CA TYR A 87 0.80 -21.66 -21.36
C TYR A 87 0.23 -22.46 -20.20
N LEU A 88 -0.71 -23.35 -20.49
CA LEU A 88 -1.07 -24.43 -19.60
C LEU A 88 -0.14 -25.61 -19.88
N VAL A 89 0.82 -25.83 -18.99
CA VAL A 89 1.81 -26.91 -19.07
C VAL A 89 1.30 -28.07 -18.24
N SER A 90 1.02 -29.19 -18.89
CA SER A 90 0.45 -30.38 -18.26
C SER A 90 1.33 -31.59 -18.50
N ARG A 91 1.53 -32.41 -17.48
CA ARG A 91 2.14 -33.73 -17.60
C ARG A 91 1.07 -34.79 -17.56
N GLY A 92 1.16 -35.79 -18.43
CA GLY A 92 0.19 -36.86 -18.42
C GLY A 92 0.56 -38.06 -19.25
N GLU A 93 -0.35 -39.02 -19.25
CA GLU A 93 -0.33 -40.21 -20.08
C GLU A 93 -1.64 -40.32 -20.87
N ALA A 94 -1.55 -40.84 -22.08
CA ALA A 94 -2.69 -41.13 -22.91
C ALA A 94 -2.60 -42.54 -23.47
N ARG A 95 -3.73 -43.24 -23.51
CA ARG A 95 -3.90 -44.52 -24.19
C ARG A 95 -4.94 -44.37 -25.28
N LEU A 96 -4.59 -44.74 -26.49
CA LEU A 96 -5.42 -44.64 -27.68
C LEU A 96 -5.38 -45.95 -28.46
N GLY A 97 -6.54 -46.52 -28.78
CA GLY A 97 -6.64 -47.73 -29.60
C GLY A 97 -8.02 -47.88 -30.23
N VAL A 98 -8.24 -49.01 -30.91
CA VAL A 98 -9.54 -49.35 -31.52
C VAL A 98 -10.22 -50.39 -30.65
N SER A 99 -11.48 -50.13 -30.26
CA SER A 99 -12.29 -51.09 -29.50
C SER A 99 -12.94 -52.08 -30.45
N LEU A 100 -12.69 -53.38 -30.24
CA LEU A 100 -13.28 -54.47 -31.00
C LEU A 100 -13.70 -55.59 -30.04
N PHE A 101 -14.99 -55.94 -30.04
CA PHE A 101 -15.57 -56.91 -29.08
C PHE A 101 -15.28 -56.61 -27.60
N GLY A 102 -15.15 -55.32 -27.24
CA GLY A 102 -14.82 -54.89 -25.88
C GLY A 102 -13.33 -54.86 -25.55
N PHE A 103 -12.46 -55.41 -26.41
CA PHE A 103 -11.02 -55.40 -26.24
C PHE A 103 -10.36 -54.23 -26.97
N CYS A 104 -9.26 -53.73 -26.41
CA CYS A 104 -8.48 -52.69 -27.05
C CYS A 104 -7.35 -53.25 -27.91
N ILE A 105 -7.50 -53.13 -29.23
CA ILE A 105 -6.57 -53.67 -30.21
C ILE A 105 -5.52 -52.62 -30.57
N LYS A 106 -4.24 -53.03 -30.52
CA LYS A 106 -3.06 -52.20 -30.84
C LYS A 106 -3.06 -50.82 -30.13
N PRO A 107 -3.11 -50.79 -28.78
CA PRO A 107 -3.10 -49.53 -28.04
C PRO A 107 -1.75 -48.81 -28.20
N ILE A 108 -1.82 -47.55 -28.58
CA ILE A 108 -0.72 -46.60 -28.52
C ILE A 108 -0.76 -45.99 -27.12
N ASN A 109 0.37 -46.01 -26.42
CA ASN A 109 0.54 -45.34 -25.14
C ASN A 109 1.50 -44.16 -25.34
N TRP A 110 1.13 -43.01 -24.84
CA TRP A 110 1.95 -41.81 -24.81
C TRP A 110 2.11 -41.35 -23.37
N HIS A 111 3.30 -40.86 -23.04
CA HIS A 111 3.61 -40.24 -21.77
C HIS A 111 4.54 -39.05 -22.04
N GLY A 112 4.24 -37.90 -21.46
CA GLY A 112 5.03 -36.70 -21.65
C GLY A 112 4.28 -35.42 -21.28
N ASP A 113 4.68 -34.33 -21.89
CA ASP A 113 4.19 -32.99 -21.57
C ASP A 113 3.34 -32.42 -22.72
N VAL A 114 2.28 -31.70 -22.33
CA VAL A 114 1.38 -30.94 -23.20
C VAL A 114 1.49 -29.48 -22.82
N ASP A 115 1.86 -28.65 -23.77
CA ASP A 115 1.78 -27.20 -23.61
C ASP A 115 0.65 -26.67 -24.48
N VAL A 116 -0.31 -25.99 -23.86
CA VAL A 116 -1.39 -25.32 -24.59
C VAL A 116 -1.30 -23.83 -24.38
N LEU A 117 -1.18 -23.08 -25.48
CA LEU A 117 -1.27 -21.63 -25.45
C LEU A 117 -2.68 -21.22 -25.05
N LEU A 118 -2.79 -20.40 -24.00
CA LEU A 118 -4.02 -19.80 -23.54
C LEU A 118 -4.10 -18.36 -24.03
N GLU A 119 -5.06 -18.08 -24.91
CA GLU A 119 -5.30 -16.76 -25.46
C GLU A 119 -6.48 -16.11 -24.72
N PRO A 120 -6.23 -15.10 -23.86
CA PRO A 120 -7.30 -14.46 -23.10
C PRO A 120 -8.21 -13.62 -24.01
N TYR A 121 -9.50 -13.68 -23.75
CA TYR A 121 -10.50 -12.83 -24.39
C TYR A 121 -11.63 -12.50 -23.41
N ILE A 122 -12.40 -11.46 -23.71
CA ILE A 122 -13.57 -11.06 -22.95
C ILE A 122 -14.80 -11.43 -23.78
N ASP A 123 -15.77 -12.11 -23.18
CA ASP A 123 -17.04 -12.45 -23.82
C ASP A 123 -18.07 -11.31 -23.72
N ALA A 124 -19.31 -11.57 -24.15
CA ALA A 124 -20.38 -10.57 -24.12
C ALA A 124 -20.87 -10.27 -22.68
N GLU A 125 -20.68 -11.24 -21.77
CA GLU A 125 -21.04 -11.19 -20.36
C GLU A 125 -19.94 -10.62 -19.46
N TRP A 126 -18.91 -10.00 -20.05
CA TRP A 126 -17.78 -9.37 -19.35
C TRP A 126 -16.95 -10.36 -18.52
N GLN A 127 -16.93 -11.62 -18.94
CA GLN A 127 -16.08 -12.64 -18.33
C GLN A 127 -14.75 -12.73 -19.08
N LEU A 128 -13.65 -12.66 -18.34
CA LEU A 128 -12.34 -13.08 -18.84
C LEU A 128 -12.35 -14.60 -19.02
N ARG A 129 -12.15 -15.04 -20.26
CA ARG A 129 -12.07 -16.44 -20.67
C ARG A 129 -10.83 -16.70 -21.50
N PHE A 130 -10.57 -17.97 -21.81
CA PHE A 130 -9.40 -18.39 -22.57
C PHE A 130 -9.78 -19.25 -23.77
N ARG A 131 -9.23 -18.90 -24.95
CA ARG A 131 -9.24 -19.76 -26.13
C ARG A 131 -7.97 -20.59 -26.16
N LEU A 132 -8.10 -21.82 -26.65
CA LEU A 132 -6.93 -22.69 -26.85
C LEU A 132 -6.29 -22.37 -28.20
N GLY A 133 -5.09 -21.80 -28.14
CA GLY A 133 -4.22 -21.54 -29.29
C GLY A 133 -3.47 -22.79 -29.72
N SER A 134 -2.16 -22.65 -29.96
CA SER A 134 -1.29 -23.77 -30.34
C SER A 134 -1.18 -24.81 -29.22
N THR A 135 -1.05 -26.08 -29.61
CA THR A 135 -0.78 -27.20 -28.69
C THR A 135 0.52 -27.86 -29.12
N GLU A 136 1.47 -27.95 -28.19
CA GLU A 136 2.74 -28.63 -28.38
C GLU A 136 2.76 -29.88 -27.50
N LEU A 137 3.03 -31.03 -28.13
CA LEU A 137 3.13 -32.32 -27.44
C LEU A 137 4.58 -32.78 -27.47
N ARG A 138 5.12 -33.10 -26.30
CA ARG A 138 6.46 -33.66 -26.13
C ARG A 138 6.38 -35.03 -25.47
N ASP A 139 7.21 -35.96 -25.90
CA ASP A 139 7.37 -37.24 -25.22
C ASP A 139 8.21 -37.11 -23.94
N ALA A 140 8.38 -38.22 -23.22
CA ALA A 140 9.19 -38.29 -22.01
C ALA A 140 10.67 -37.89 -22.22
N GLN A 141 11.16 -37.90 -23.46
CA GLN A 141 12.51 -37.46 -23.84
C GLN A 141 12.55 -35.99 -24.28
N GLY A 142 11.43 -35.26 -24.17
CA GLY A 142 11.30 -33.85 -24.56
C GLY A 142 11.23 -33.64 -26.08
N LYS A 143 11.11 -34.70 -26.88
CA LYS A 143 11.03 -34.59 -28.35
C LYS A 143 9.59 -34.37 -28.78
N PRO A 144 9.35 -33.65 -29.89
CA PRO A 144 8.00 -33.49 -30.44
C PRO A 144 7.35 -34.85 -30.71
N ALA A 145 6.14 -35.04 -30.20
CA ALA A 145 5.43 -36.30 -30.34
C ALA A 145 5.08 -36.58 -31.81
N THR A 146 5.45 -37.74 -32.34
CA THR A 146 5.23 -38.10 -33.76
C THR A 146 3.75 -38.30 -34.12
N LEU A 147 2.86 -38.40 -33.12
CA LEU A 147 1.42 -38.65 -33.27
C LEU A 147 0.56 -37.51 -32.70
N LEU A 148 1.03 -36.25 -32.85
CA LEU A 148 0.36 -35.04 -32.34
C LEU A 148 -1.14 -34.99 -32.64
N ASN A 149 -1.57 -35.32 -33.86
CA ASN A 149 -2.97 -35.20 -34.28
C ASN A 149 -3.92 -36.16 -33.54
N LEU A 150 -3.47 -37.39 -33.24
CA LEU A 150 -4.30 -38.39 -32.56
C LEU A 150 -4.45 -38.08 -31.06
N ILE A 151 -3.33 -37.72 -30.42
CA ILE A 151 -3.30 -37.42 -28.98
C ILE A 151 -3.93 -36.05 -28.71
N GLY A 152 -3.66 -35.06 -29.57
CA GLY A 152 -4.31 -33.75 -29.52
C GLY A 152 -5.83 -33.83 -29.65
N GLY A 153 -6.35 -34.76 -30.45
CA GLY A 153 -7.80 -35.01 -30.57
C GLY A 153 -8.47 -35.49 -29.28
N LEU A 154 -7.72 -36.09 -28.35
CA LEU A 154 -8.21 -36.52 -27.04
C LEU A 154 -8.06 -35.43 -25.97
N ILE A 155 -6.93 -34.70 -26.00
CA ILE A 155 -6.59 -33.67 -25.02
C ILE A 155 -7.44 -32.41 -25.20
N ARG A 156 -7.66 -31.98 -26.45
CA ARG A 156 -8.33 -30.70 -26.73
C ARG A 156 -9.75 -30.63 -26.16
N PRO A 157 -10.61 -31.68 -26.28
CA PRO A 157 -11.92 -31.68 -25.62
C PRO A 157 -11.86 -31.60 -24.08
N PHE A 158 -10.85 -32.22 -23.46
CA PHE A 158 -10.66 -32.17 -22.01
C PHE A 158 -10.30 -30.75 -21.54
N ILE A 159 -9.32 -30.13 -22.19
CA ILE A 159 -8.90 -28.77 -21.85
C ILE A 159 -9.98 -27.75 -22.23
N ASN A 160 -10.66 -27.92 -23.37
CA ASN A 160 -11.78 -27.06 -23.77
C ASN A 160 -12.87 -27.03 -22.70
N ARG A 161 -13.31 -28.19 -22.20
CA ARG A 161 -14.35 -28.25 -21.17
C ARG A 161 -13.94 -27.45 -19.93
N ARG A 162 -12.68 -27.54 -19.52
CA ARG A 162 -12.19 -26.82 -18.34
C ARG A 162 -12.05 -25.32 -18.60
N ALA A 163 -11.53 -24.94 -19.77
CA ALA A 163 -11.44 -23.54 -20.19
C ALA A 163 -12.83 -22.89 -20.38
N GLU A 164 -13.84 -23.66 -20.81
CA GLU A 164 -15.23 -23.22 -20.95
C GLU A 164 -15.90 -22.96 -19.59
N LEU A 165 -15.55 -23.75 -18.57
CA LEU A 165 -16.05 -23.60 -17.20
C LEU A 165 -15.39 -22.45 -16.46
N PHE A 166 -14.20 -22.02 -16.89
CA PHE A 166 -13.52 -20.88 -16.29
C PHE A 166 -14.11 -19.56 -16.80
N GLY A 167 -14.46 -18.68 -15.86
CA GLY A 167 -14.80 -17.29 -16.13
C GLY A 167 -14.42 -16.44 -14.93
N PHE A 168 -13.72 -15.33 -15.18
CA PHE A 168 -13.46 -14.33 -14.16
C PHE A 168 -14.26 -13.07 -14.48
N ASP A 169 -15.13 -12.66 -13.56
CA ASP A 169 -16.04 -11.55 -13.75
C ASP A 169 -15.29 -10.20 -13.71
N LEU A 170 -15.32 -9.48 -14.84
CA LEU A 170 -14.77 -8.13 -14.98
C LEU A 170 -15.84 -7.04 -14.82
N GLY A 171 -17.06 -7.37 -14.38
CA GLY A 171 -18.15 -6.43 -14.12
C GLY A 171 -17.96 -5.58 -12.86
N ALA A 172 -17.21 -6.07 -11.87
CA ALA A 172 -17.01 -5.41 -10.58
C ALA A 172 -16.56 -3.93 -10.63
N PRO A 173 -15.66 -3.50 -11.55
CA PRO A 173 -15.26 -2.10 -11.66
C PRO A 173 -16.42 -1.18 -12.07
N ARG A 174 -17.37 -1.67 -12.89
CA ARG A 174 -18.56 -0.88 -13.25
C ARG A 174 -19.43 -0.62 -12.04
N GLU A 175 -19.67 -1.67 -11.24
CA GLU A 175 -20.46 -1.58 -10.02
C GLU A 175 -19.79 -0.63 -9.02
N GLN A 176 -18.46 -0.65 -8.95
CA GLN A 176 -17.71 0.23 -8.07
C GLN A 176 -17.75 1.69 -8.50
N ILE A 177 -17.60 1.98 -9.78
CA ILE A 177 -17.76 3.35 -10.30
C ILE A 177 -19.19 3.83 -10.02
N ALA A 178 -20.19 2.97 -10.23
CA ALA A 178 -21.58 3.29 -9.91
C ALA A 178 -21.78 3.56 -8.41
N GLU A 179 -21.21 2.73 -7.53
CA GLU A 179 -21.29 2.88 -6.08
C GLU A 179 -20.68 4.21 -5.62
N LEU A 180 -19.53 4.60 -6.17
CA LEU A 180 -18.85 5.85 -5.81
C LEU A 180 -19.59 7.06 -6.38
N LEU A 181 -19.92 7.04 -7.68
CA LEU A 181 -20.54 8.19 -8.34
C LEU A 181 -21.99 8.41 -7.92
N SER A 182 -22.75 7.35 -7.59
CA SER A 182 -24.15 7.50 -7.13
C SER A 182 -24.29 8.29 -5.83
N LYS A 183 -23.22 8.41 -5.03
CA LYS A 183 -23.20 9.22 -3.80
C LYS A 183 -23.00 10.71 -4.06
N VAL A 184 -22.49 11.08 -5.23
CA VAL A 184 -22.11 12.46 -5.61
C VAL A 184 -22.97 13.02 -6.74
N VAL A 185 -23.72 12.17 -7.43
CA VAL A 185 -24.65 12.56 -8.50
C VAL A 185 -26.01 12.96 -7.91
N GLU A 186 -26.56 14.08 -8.35
CA GLU A 186 -27.91 14.50 -7.96
C GLU A 186 -28.98 13.49 -8.44
N PRO A 187 -30.12 13.34 -7.73
CA PRO A 187 -31.19 12.43 -8.15
C PRO A 187 -31.71 12.69 -9.58
N ALA A 188 -31.66 13.95 -10.05
CA ALA A 188 -32.08 14.33 -11.39
C ALA A 188 -31.16 13.78 -12.49
N ASP A 189 -29.88 13.59 -12.17
CA ASP A 189 -28.82 13.24 -13.13
C ASP A 189 -28.50 11.74 -13.15
N GLN A 190 -29.29 10.94 -12.43
CA GLN A 190 -29.14 9.48 -12.39
C GLN A 190 -29.23 8.82 -13.79
N ALA A 191 -30.04 9.39 -14.69
CA ALA A 191 -30.12 8.91 -16.06
C ALA A 191 -28.81 9.14 -16.84
N GLU A 192 -28.14 10.25 -16.58
CA GLU A 192 -26.84 10.57 -17.18
C GLU A 192 -25.73 9.68 -16.62
N LEU A 193 -25.74 9.42 -15.30
CA LEU A 193 -24.84 8.43 -14.69
C LEU A 193 -24.99 7.04 -15.33
N GLN A 194 -26.21 6.59 -15.63
CA GLN A 194 -26.40 5.32 -16.34
C GLN A 194 -25.84 5.34 -17.77
N SER A 195 -25.92 6.47 -18.47
CA SER A 195 -25.29 6.65 -19.79
C SER A 195 -23.77 6.59 -19.70
N VAL A 196 -23.18 7.27 -18.70
CA VAL A 196 -21.75 7.19 -18.39
C VAL A 196 -21.33 5.75 -18.14
N LEU A 197 -21.99 5.03 -17.23
CA LEU A 197 -21.68 3.64 -16.91
C LEU A 197 -21.85 2.70 -18.12
N ALA A 198 -22.80 3.00 -19.01
CA ALA A 198 -22.99 2.25 -20.25
C ALA A 198 -21.90 2.52 -21.30
N SER A 199 -21.16 3.63 -21.19
CA SER A 199 -20.01 3.94 -22.04
C SER A 199 -18.76 3.11 -21.71
N LEU A 200 -18.74 2.44 -20.55
CA LEU A 200 -17.59 1.65 -20.10
C LEU A 200 -17.28 0.53 -21.11
N ARG A 201 -16.05 0.53 -21.61
CA ARG A 201 -15.53 -0.45 -22.57
C ARG A 201 -14.29 -1.10 -22.01
N LEU A 202 -14.20 -2.42 -22.20
CA LEU A 202 -12.99 -3.18 -21.91
C LEU A 202 -12.20 -3.37 -23.20
N GLY A 203 -10.90 -3.10 -23.10
CA GLY A 203 -9.91 -3.35 -24.13
C GLY A 203 -9.57 -4.83 -24.25
N ARG A 204 -8.64 -5.14 -25.17
CA ARG A 204 -8.17 -6.51 -25.35
C ARG A 204 -7.29 -6.92 -24.16
N PRO A 205 -7.55 -8.09 -23.53
CA PRO A 205 -6.66 -8.62 -22.52
C PRO A 205 -5.25 -8.82 -23.05
N ARG A 206 -4.26 -8.50 -22.23
CA ARG A 206 -2.84 -8.72 -22.52
C ARG A 206 -2.20 -9.50 -21.38
N VAL A 207 -1.34 -10.43 -21.73
CA VAL A 207 -0.56 -11.21 -20.78
C VAL A 207 0.71 -10.41 -20.45
N ASP A 208 0.99 -10.20 -19.16
CA ASP A 208 2.19 -9.53 -18.65
C ASP A 208 2.79 -10.36 -17.50
N ARG A 209 3.99 -10.05 -17.04
CA ARG A 209 4.64 -10.71 -15.90
C ARG A 209 3.81 -10.72 -14.61
N ARG A 210 2.95 -9.74 -14.43
CA ARG A 210 2.11 -9.57 -13.23
C ARG A 210 0.78 -10.34 -13.29
N GLY A 211 0.33 -10.73 -14.48
CA GLY A 211 -0.98 -11.32 -14.68
C GLY A 211 -1.57 -10.98 -16.04
N VAL A 212 -2.89 -11.14 -16.16
CA VAL A 212 -3.65 -10.65 -17.31
C VAL A 212 -4.09 -9.21 -17.03
N LEU A 213 -3.68 -8.30 -17.91
CA LEU A 213 -4.04 -6.88 -17.88
C LEU A 213 -5.19 -6.62 -18.84
N VAL A 214 -6.20 -5.89 -18.38
CA VAL A 214 -7.32 -5.42 -19.19
C VAL A 214 -7.44 -3.92 -19.02
N GLU A 215 -7.22 -3.16 -20.09
CA GLU A 215 -7.50 -1.72 -20.09
C GLU A 215 -9.00 -1.49 -20.09
N ALA A 216 -9.51 -0.63 -19.22
CA ALA A 216 -10.89 -0.19 -19.18
C ALA A 216 -10.95 1.30 -19.53
N GLN A 217 -11.98 1.69 -20.27
CA GLN A 217 -12.17 3.04 -20.77
C GLN A 217 -13.62 3.47 -20.54
N LEU A 218 -13.81 4.62 -19.91
CA LEU A 218 -15.11 5.23 -19.64
C LEU A 218 -15.14 6.61 -20.28
N THR A 219 -16.26 7.00 -20.87
CA THR A 219 -16.45 8.33 -21.46
C THR A 219 -17.31 9.17 -20.54
N LEU A 220 -16.80 10.33 -20.13
CA LEU A 220 -17.50 11.34 -19.35
C LEU A 220 -17.98 12.45 -20.30
N PRO A 221 -19.30 12.66 -20.44
CA PRO A 221 -19.85 13.77 -21.20
C PRO A 221 -19.36 15.11 -20.69
N GLU A 222 -19.32 16.10 -21.59
CA GLU A 222 -19.11 17.50 -21.22
C GLU A 222 -20.15 17.94 -20.18
N GLY A 223 -19.71 18.66 -19.15
CA GLY A 223 -20.60 19.17 -18.10
C GLY A 223 -21.02 18.14 -17.04
N PHE A 224 -20.78 16.83 -17.26
CA PHE A 224 -21.09 15.80 -16.26
C PHE A 224 -20.47 16.11 -14.91
N ALA A 225 -19.22 16.59 -14.92
CA ALA A 225 -18.47 16.90 -13.72
C ALA A 225 -18.98 18.15 -12.97
N ASP A 226 -19.69 19.05 -13.65
CA ASP A 226 -20.23 20.28 -13.06
C ASP A 226 -21.48 20.02 -12.22
N GLY A 227 -22.22 18.95 -12.53
CA GLY A 227 -23.39 18.50 -11.77
C GLY A 227 -23.04 17.63 -10.55
N LEU A 228 -21.76 17.37 -10.30
CA LEU A 228 -21.32 16.51 -9.20
C LEU A 228 -21.18 17.30 -7.89
N LEU A 229 -21.75 16.74 -6.83
CA LEU A 229 -21.62 17.23 -5.47
C LEU A 229 -20.30 16.72 -4.87
N PRO A 230 -19.43 17.57 -4.33
CA PRO A 230 -18.20 17.10 -3.70
C PRO A 230 -18.53 16.20 -2.49
N PRO A 231 -18.06 14.93 -2.47
CA PRO A 231 -18.41 13.92 -1.46
C PRO A 231 -17.99 14.28 -0.03
N GLY A 232 -17.19 15.34 0.14
CA GLY A 232 -16.64 15.78 1.42
C GLY A 232 -17.20 17.09 1.95
N GLN A 233 -18.20 17.72 1.30
CA GLN A 233 -18.70 19.02 1.77
C GLN A 233 -19.23 18.99 3.22
N ALA A 234 -19.77 17.87 3.71
CA ALA A 234 -20.24 17.81 5.10
C ALA A 234 -19.08 17.82 6.12
N ASP A 235 -18.05 17.01 5.90
CA ASP A 235 -16.94 16.83 6.85
C ASP A 235 -15.83 17.89 6.69
N ALA A 236 -15.71 18.48 5.50
CA ALA A 236 -14.77 19.55 5.19
C ALA A 236 -15.42 20.93 5.11
N ALA A 237 -16.72 21.05 5.41
CA ALA A 237 -17.44 22.33 5.41
C ALA A 237 -16.74 23.35 6.31
N GLY A 238 -16.28 24.46 5.71
CA GLY A 238 -15.66 25.56 6.44
C GLY A 238 -14.16 25.39 6.71
N LEU A 239 -13.56 24.24 6.39
CA LEU A 239 -12.11 24.04 6.47
C LEU A 239 -11.41 24.63 5.25
N ALA A 240 -10.26 25.25 5.46
CA ALA A 240 -9.43 25.79 4.38
C ALA A 240 -7.94 25.70 4.72
N GLY A 241 -7.11 25.71 3.67
CA GLY A 241 -5.65 25.68 3.82
C GLY A 241 -5.18 24.49 4.65
N THR A 242 -4.42 24.77 5.71
CA THR A 242 -3.75 23.76 6.54
C THR A 242 -4.72 22.81 7.25
N GLU A 243 -5.91 23.26 7.65
CA GLU A 243 -6.89 22.40 8.34
C GLU A 243 -7.43 21.30 7.41
N LEU A 244 -7.64 21.64 6.13
CA LEU A 244 -8.08 20.69 5.12
C LEU A 244 -6.96 19.69 4.80
N THR A 245 -5.71 20.17 4.69
CA THR A 245 -4.53 19.32 4.49
C THR A 245 -4.36 18.35 5.66
N GLN A 246 -4.47 18.82 6.91
CA GLN A 246 -4.40 17.96 8.09
C GLN A 246 -5.46 16.87 8.07
N LEU A 247 -6.72 17.22 7.79
CA LEU A 247 -7.82 16.23 7.71
C LEU A 247 -7.56 15.17 6.63
N GLN A 248 -7.03 15.56 5.47
CA GLN A 248 -6.68 14.62 4.41
C GLN A 248 -5.56 13.68 4.84
N LEU A 249 -4.53 14.19 5.51
CA LEU A 249 -3.41 13.40 6.05
C LEU A 249 -3.87 12.43 7.15
N GLU A 250 -4.74 12.86 8.06
CA GLU A 250 -5.34 12.01 9.09
C GLU A 250 -6.16 10.86 8.49
N ARG A 251 -6.96 11.14 7.45
CA ARG A 251 -7.73 10.10 6.73
C ARG A 251 -6.82 9.11 6.02
N LEU A 252 -5.75 9.60 5.40
CA LEU A 252 -4.76 8.76 4.74
C LEU A 252 -4.08 7.83 5.76
N ASP A 253 -3.59 8.36 6.88
CA ASP A 253 -2.97 7.54 7.93
C ASP A 253 -3.96 6.49 8.46
N ALA A 254 -5.19 6.90 8.79
CA ALA A 254 -6.22 5.98 9.28
C ALA A 254 -6.49 4.84 8.29
N PHE A 255 -6.54 5.16 6.99
CA PHE A 255 -6.68 4.18 5.92
C PHE A 255 -5.50 3.22 5.86
N ILE A 256 -4.25 3.72 5.83
CA ILE A 256 -3.04 2.88 5.78
C ILE A 256 -2.96 1.99 7.02
N VAL A 257 -3.23 2.52 8.22
CA VAL A 257 -3.30 1.75 9.47
C VAL A 257 -4.32 0.62 9.36
N ALA A 258 -5.53 0.91 8.89
CA ALA A 258 -6.58 -0.09 8.76
C ALA A 258 -6.21 -1.20 7.75
N VAL A 259 -5.63 -0.83 6.60
CA VAL A 259 -5.12 -1.77 5.60
C VAL A 259 -4.02 -2.65 6.20
N VAL A 260 -3.04 -2.05 6.89
CA VAL A 260 -1.92 -2.78 7.49
C VAL A 260 -2.39 -3.75 8.56
N LYS A 261 -3.37 -3.40 9.38
CA LYS A 261 -3.98 -4.33 10.35
C LYS A 261 -4.67 -5.51 9.67
N LEU A 262 -5.52 -5.22 8.68
CA LEU A 262 -6.26 -6.26 7.95
C LEU A 262 -5.30 -7.22 7.24
N LEU A 263 -4.30 -6.69 6.54
CA LEU A 263 -3.33 -7.51 5.81
C LEU A 263 -2.35 -8.21 6.73
N GLY A 264 -1.79 -7.50 7.71
CA GLY A 264 -0.80 -8.05 8.62
C GLY A 264 -1.34 -9.20 9.46
N GLY A 265 -2.61 -9.12 9.88
CA GLY A 265 -3.28 -10.22 10.59
C GLY A 265 -3.51 -11.47 9.72
N GLU A 266 -3.51 -11.32 8.39
CA GLU A 266 -3.75 -12.41 7.46
C GLU A 266 -2.48 -12.99 6.80
N ILE A 267 -1.47 -12.15 6.58
CA ILE A 267 -0.21 -12.51 5.93
C ILE A 267 0.71 -13.17 6.95
N THR A 268 1.10 -14.41 6.68
CA THR A 268 1.99 -15.21 7.52
C THR A 268 3.45 -15.07 7.16
N ASP A 269 3.76 -14.58 5.95
CA ASP A 269 5.13 -14.31 5.52
C ASP A 269 5.75 -13.17 6.35
N PRO A 270 6.82 -13.44 7.13
CA PRO A 270 7.44 -12.43 7.99
C PRO A 270 8.09 -11.30 7.19
N VAL A 271 8.58 -11.56 5.97
CA VAL A 271 9.21 -10.54 5.12
C VAL A 271 8.14 -9.57 4.63
N LEU A 272 7.03 -10.08 4.11
CA LEU A 272 5.90 -9.23 3.67
C LEU A 272 5.30 -8.46 4.85
N ARG A 273 5.19 -9.07 6.03
CA ARG A 273 4.73 -8.38 7.24
C ARG A 273 5.66 -7.23 7.62
N GLN A 274 6.98 -7.44 7.57
CA GLN A 274 7.95 -6.37 7.83
C GLN A 274 7.89 -5.26 6.75
N GLN A 275 7.62 -5.61 5.49
CA GLN A 275 7.42 -4.63 4.42
C GLN A 275 6.13 -3.80 4.62
N LEU A 276 5.07 -4.37 5.18
CA LEU A 276 3.87 -3.62 5.59
C LEU A 276 4.18 -2.66 6.74
N LEU A 277 5.00 -3.06 7.72
CA LEU A 277 5.47 -2.16 8.77
C LEU A 277 6.29 -1.01 8.18
N ALA A 278 7.21 -1.31 7.27
CA ALA A 278 8.01 -0.29 6.58
C ALA A 278 7.12 0.70 5.82
N LEU A 279 6.13 0.21 5.07
CA LEU A 279 5.14 1.06 4.39
C LEU A 279 4.45 2.02 5.37
N LEU A 280 3.98 1.52 6.52
CA LEU A 280 3.31 2.34 7.54
C LEU A 280 4.24 3.43 8.10
N LEU A 281 5.46 3.06 8.49
CA LEU A 281 6.42 3.99 9.07
C LEU A 281 6.88 5.04 8.06
N GLU A 282 7.21 4.63 6.83
CA GLU A 282 7.63 5.53 5.76
C GLU A 282 6.51 6.50 5.36
N SER A 283 5.27 6.04 5.31
CA SER A 283 4.10 6.90 5.10
C SER A 283 4.02 7.96 6.20
N ARG A 284 4.12 7.56 7.48
CA ARG A 284 4.08 8.47 8.62
C ARG A 284 5.20 9.50 8.67
N TYR A 285 6.43 9.12 8.35
CA TYR A 285 7.53 10.08 8.26
C TYR A 285 7.25 11.13 7.18
N ARG A 286 6.74 10.72 6.02
CA ARG A 286 6.34 11.66 4.96
C ARG A 286 5.15 12.53 5.35
N LEU A 287 4.17 12.01 6.09
CA LEU A 287 3.08 12.81 6.64
C LEU A 287 3.64 13.94 7.53
N VAL A 288 4.60 13.62 8.40
CA VAL A 288 5.27 14.61 9.27
C VAL A 288 6.05 15.63 8.44
N ASP A 289 6.79 15.19 7.42
CA ASP A 289 7.49 16.10 6.51
C ASP A 289 6.51 17.09 5.85
N ILE A 290 5.35 16.62 5.39
CA ILE A 290 4.31 17.47 4.78
C ILE A 290 3.71 18.46 5.80
N LEU A 291 3.54 18.04 7.07
CA LEU A 291 3.00 18.91 8.13
C LEU A 291 4.00 19.96 8.62
N THR A 292 5.30 19.69 8.50
CA THR A 292 6.38 20.53 9.02
C THR A 292 6.99 21.44 7.94
N ASP A 293 6.97 21.02 6.68
CA ASP A 293 7.42 21.82 5.55
C ASP A 293 6.29 22.74 5.06
N TYR A 294 6.39 24.03 5.40
CA TYR A 294 5.44 25.06 4.96
C TYR A 294 5.81 25.69 3.60
N GLY A 295 6.65 25.02 2.80
CA GLY A 295 7.07 25.47 1.48
C GLY A 295 5.99 25.36 0.39
N PRO A 296 6.11 26.10 -0.72
CA PRO A 296 5.25 25.91 -1.87
C PRO A 296 5.60 24.56 -2.55
N PHE A 297 4.71 23.58 -2.41
CA PHE A 297 4.82 22.32 -3.14
C PHE A 297 4.50 22.54 -4.64
N GLU A 298 5.32 22.00 -5.55
CA GLU A 298 5.03 22.01 -7.00
C GLU A 298 3.82 21.10 -7.36
N GLU A 299 3.55 20.10 -6.53
CA GLU A 299 2.43 19.16 -6.63
C GLU A 299 1.58 19.18 -5.35
N GLU A 300 0.35 18.66 -5.40
CA GLU A 300 -0.46 18.45 -4.19
C GLU A 300 0.17 17.33 -3.32
N PRO A 301 0.77 17.65 -2.16
CA PRO A 301 1.68 16.74 -1.46
C PRO A 301 0.96 15.51 -0.90
N VAL A 302 -0.28 15.68 -0.41
CA VAL A 302 -1.08 14.58 0.14
C VAL A 302 -1.46 13.59 -0.95
N ARG A 303 -1.78 14.08 -2.14
CA ARG A 303 -2.11 13.26 -3.31
C ARG A 303 -0.89 12.46 -3.76
N SER A 304 0.27 13.10 -3.83
CA SER A 304 1.54 12.44 -4.17
C SER A 304 1.88 11.32 -3.18
N LEU A 305 1.69 11.57 -1.87
CA LEU A 305 1.86 10.55 -0.84
C LEU A 305 0.91 9.36 -1.03
N PHE A 306 -0.39 9.60 -1.21
CA PHE A 306 -1.37 8.52 -1.43
C PHE A 306 -1.01 7.65 -2.64
N VAL A 307 -0.68 8.27 -3.78
CA VAL A 307 -0.27 7.53 -4.99
C VAL A 307 0.97 6.67 -4.71
N SER A 308 1.97 7.23 -4.01
CA SER A 308 3.21 6.52 -3.69
C SER A 308 2.96 5.33 -2.76
N ASP A 309 2.14 5.50 -1.72
CA ASP A 309 1.81 4.46 -0.75
C ASP A 309 0.95 3.37 -1.40
N TRP A 310 0.01 3.75 -2.25
CA TRP A 310 -0.81 2.83 -3.03
C TRP A 310 0.05 1.95 -3.95
N GLU A 311 1.00 2.54 -4.69
CA GLU A 311 1.88 1.77 -5.57
C GLU A 311 2.76 0.77 -4.81
N ARG A 312 3.24 1.14 -3.62
CA ARG A 312 4.01 0.23 -2.75
C ARG A 312 3.13 -0.91 -2.27
N LEU A 313 1.97 -0.60 -1.70
CA LEU A 313 0.99 -1.57 -1.23
C LEU A 313 0.61 -2.56 -2.35
N ARG A 314 0.38 -2.06 -3.56
CA ARG A 314 0.11 -2.86 -4.74
C ARG A 314 1.23 -3.86 -5.04
N LYS A 315 2.49 -3.41 -5.01
CA LYS A 315 3.65 -4.30 -5.23
C LYS A 315 3.72 -5.40 -4.17
N LEU A 316 3.44 -5.07 -2.91
CA LEU A 316 3.42 -6.04 -1.80
C LEU A 316 2.35 -7.12 -2.02
N LEU A 317 1.11 -6.71 -2.32
CA LEU A 317 0.00 -7.64 -2.50
C LEU A 317 0.14 -8.52 -3.74
N LEU A 318 0.77 -8.01 -4.80
CA LEU A 318 1.09 -8.82 -5.99
C LEU A 318 2.25 -9.79 -5.76
N ALA A 319 3.07 -9.59 -4.72
CA ALA A 319 4.19 -10.46 -4.36
C ALA A 319 3.80 -11.59 -3.40
N VAL A 320 2.58 -11.59 -2.86
CA VAL A 320 2.09 -12.65 -1.95
C VAL A 320 2.12 -14.00 -2.67
N ASP A 321 2.77 -14.99 -2.06
CA ASP A 321 2.81 -16.36 -2.59
C ASP A 321 1.40 -16.97 -2.58
N PRO A 322 0.81 -17.29 -3.74
CA PRO A 322 -0.49 -17.92 -3.86
C PRO A 322 -0.61 -19.24 -3.10
N GLY A 323 0.49 -19.98 -2.92
CA GLY A 323 0.51 -21.24 -2.19
C GLY A 323 0.27 -21.08 -0.68
N THR A 324 0.42 -19.86 -0.16
CA THR A 324 0.28 -19.57 1.28
C THR A 324 -1.08 -18.99 1.67
N ILE A 325 -1.91 -18.62 0.68
CA ILE A 325 -3.21 -17.99 0.91
C ILE A 325 -4.34 -18.75 0.21
N THR A 326 -5.56 -18.58 0.71
CA THR A 326 -6.75 -19.17 0.08
C THR A 326 -7.15 -18.40 -1.17
N HIS A 327 -7.79 -19.08 -2.13
CA HIS A 327 -8.33 -18.44 -3.33
C HIS A 327 -9.28 -17.28 -3.00
N ALA A 328 -10.14 -17.45 -1.98
CA ALA A 328 -11.05 -16.39 -1.53
C ALA A 328 -10.31 -15.15 -1.01
N ARG A 329 -9.17 -15.31 -0.32
CA ARG A 329 -8.35 -14.18 0.15
C ARG A 329 -7.63 -13.49 -0.99
N LEU A 330 -7.07 -14.26 -1.91
CA LEU A 330 -6.44 -13.73 -3.12
C LEU A 330 -7.44 -12.91 -3.96
N LEU A 331 -8.69 -13.39 -4.07
CA LEU A 331 -9.75 -12.66 -4.77
C LEU A 331 -10.02 -11.32 -4.09
N ARG A 332 -10.18 -11.30 -2.76
CA ARG A 332 -10.33 -10.05 -2.01
C ARG A 332 -9.19 -9.07 -2.26
N TYR A 333 -7.93 -9.55 -2.27
CA TYR A 333 -6.78 -8.68 -2.52
C TYR A 333 -6.82 -8.10 -3.93
N ALA A 334 -7.14 -8.90 -4.95
CA ALA A 334 -7.28 -8.39 -6.31
C ALA A 334 -8.46 -7.41 -6.45
N THR A 335 -9.61 -7.68 -5.82
CA THR A 335 -10.75 -6.75 -5.80
C THR A 335 -10.38 -5.44 -5.12
N PHE A 336 -9.67 -5.49 -4.00
CA PHE A 336 -9.16 -4.31 -3.30
C PHE A 336 -8.16 -3.51 -4.16
N LEU A 337 -7.23 -4.18 -4.85
CA LEU A 337 -6.29 -3.51 -5.75
C LEU A 337 -7.01 -2.84 -6.94
N ASN A 338 -7.94 -3.55 -7.58
CA ASN A 338 -8.72 -2.94 -8.66
C ASN A 338 -9.56 -1.76 -8.15
N ALA A 339 -10.06 -1.84 -6.90
CA ALA A 339 -10.79 -0.77 -6.26
C ALA A 339 -10.01 0.53 -6.09
N GLY A 340 -8.79 0.45 -5.56
CA GLY A 340 -7.95 1.65 -5.43
C GLY A 340 -7.44 2.15 -6.79
N ASP A 341 -7.17 1.26 -7.75
CA ASP A 341 -6.81 1.68 -9.12
C ASP A 341 -7.97 2.44 -9.80
N THR A 342 -9.21 1.98 -9.63
CA THR A 342 -10.41 2.69 -10.10
C THR A 342 -10.56 4.03 -9.41
N LEU A 343 -10.32 4.10 -8.09
CA LEU A 343 -10.39 5.33 -7.32
C LEU A 343 -9.37 6.38 -7.78
N LEU A 344 -8.13 5.97 -8.05
CA LEU A 344 -7.07 6.81 -8.61
C LEU A 344 -7.38 7.29 -10.03
N ALA A 345 -7.97 6.44 -10.85
CA ALA A 345 -8.36 6.83 -12.20
C ALA A 345 -9.50 7.83 -12.20
N LEU A 346 -10.50 7.64 -11.31
CA LEU A 346 -11.58 8.61 -11.10
C LEU A 346 -11.03 9.95 -10.62
N ASP A 347 -10.10 9.95 -9.68
CA ASP A 347 -9.43 11.17 -9.24
C ASP A 347 -8.68 11.87 -10.38
N ALA A 348 -7.95 11.14 -11.21
CA ALA A 348 -7.24 11.73 -12.35
C ALA A 348 -8.18 12.40 -13.37
N ALA A 349 -9.40 11.89 -13.55
CA ALA A 349 -10.38 12.46 -14.47
C ALA A 349 -11.29 13.52 -13.82
N LEU A 350 -11.55 13.40 -12.52
CA LEU A 350 -12.47 14.23 -11.75
C LEU A 350 -11.80 14.74 -10.46
N PRO A 351 -10.67 15.47 -10.56
CA PRO A 351 -9.88 15.88 -9.40
C PRO A 351 -10.66 16.75 -8.42
N GLN A 352 -11.65 17.51 -8.91
CA GLN A 352 -12.52 18.37 -8.09
C GLN A 352 -13.35 17.60 -7.05
N LEU A 353 -13.54 16.29 -7.21
CA LEU A 353 -14.30 15.49 -6.25
C LEU A 353 -13.45 15.02 -5.07
N ALA A 354 -12.12 14.94 -5.25
CA ALA A 354 -11.20 14.36 -4.27
C ALA A 354 -11.71 13.02 -3.70
N LEU A 355 -12.33 12.18 -4.54
CA LEU A 355 -12.96 10.91 -4.13
C LEU A 355 -11.96 9.98 -3.43
N TRP A 356 -10.70 10.01 -3.88
CA TRP A 356 -9.59 9.21 -3.36
C TRP A 356 -9.31 9.43 -1.87
N ILE A 357 -9.60 10.62 -1.33
CA ILE A 357 -9.38 10.97 0.07
C ILE A 357 -10.69 11.21 0.83
N SER A 358 -11.82 10.98 0.16
CA SER A 358 -13.13 11.01 0.79
C SER A 358 -13.29 9.82 1.74
N ARG A 359 -13.95 10.05 2.89
CA ARG A 359 -14.23 8.98 3.86
C ARG A 359 -14.99 7.83 3.22
N ASP A 360 -15.94 8.13 2.33
CA ASP A 360 -16.71 7.13 1.60
C ASP A 360 -15.88 6.34 0.59
N GLY A 361 -15.00 7.00 -0.17
CA GLY A 361 -14.13 6.33 -1.14
C GLY A 361 -13.17 5.36 -0.46
N LEU A 362 -12.49 5.81 0.59
CA LEU A 362 -11.59 5.00 1.40
C LEU A 362 -12.33 3.84 2.08
N ARG A 363 -13.53 4.09 2.63
CA ARG A 363 -14.35 3.05 3.27
C ARG A 363 -14.82 2.00 2.26
N THR A 364 -15.28 2.41 1.08
CA THR A 364 -15.70 1.49 0.01
C THR A 364 -14.52 0.62 -0.42
N ALA A 365 -13.31 1.19 -0.59
CA ALA A 365 -12.12 0.40 -0.90
C ALA A 365 -11.78 -0.59 0.22
N LEU A 366 -11.74 -0.11 1.46
CA LEU A 366 -11.40 -0.92 2.63
C LEU A 366 -12.39 -2.08 2.85
N HIS A 367 -13.68 -1.89 2.54
CA HIS A 367 -14.69 -2.93 2.61
C HIS A 367 -14.44 -4.08 1.61
N LYS A 368 -13.79 -3.83 0.46
CA LYS A 368 -13.41 -4.89 -0.48
C LYS A 368 -12.28 -5.78 0.06
N LEU A 369 -11.46 -5.23 0.97
CA LEU A 369 -10.38 -5.95 1.61
C LEU A 369 -10.85 -6.74 2.84
N ALA A 370 -11.77 -6.15 3.60
CA ALA A 370 -12.26 -6.68 4.86
C ALA A 370 -12.90 -8.08 4.70
N PRO A 371 -12.71 -8.99 5.69
CA PRO A 371 -13.49 -10.22 5.77
C PRO A 371 -15.00 -9.94 5.84
N ALA A 372 -15.83 -10.89 5.42
CA ALA A 372 -17.28 -10.74 5.48
C ALA A 372 -17.75 -10.45 6.93
N GLY A 373 -18.51 -9.38 7.11
CA GLY A 373 -19.02 -8.94 8.42
C GLY A 373 -18.04 -8.10 9.24
N ALA A 374 -16.82 -7.87 8.78
CA ALA A 374 -15.91 -6.91 9.41
C ALA A 374 -16.23 -5.48 8.95
N GLU A 375 -16.32 -4.56 9.91
CA GLU A 375 -16.46 -3.12 9.66
C GLU A 375 -15.20 -2.41 10.14
N PRO A 376 -14.20 -2.24 9.27
CA PRO A 376 -12.98 -1.56 9.63
C PRO A 376 -13.25 -0.05 9.80
N SER A 377 -12.80 0.49 10.93
CA SER A 377 -12.94 1.93 11.23
C SER A 377 -11.87 2.75 10.49
N LEU A 378 -12.27 3.96 10.10
CA LEU A 378 -11.40 5.02 9.57
C LEU A 378 -11.26 6.18 10.58
N ASP A 379 -11.56 5.94 11.85
CA ASP A 379 -11.45 6.96 12.88
C ASP A 379 -9.99 7.17 13.23
N TYR A 380 -9.56 8.43 13.21
CA TYR A 380 -8.20 8.81 13.54
C TYR A 380 -8.03 8.97 15.05
N GLY A 381 -6.91 8.51 15.59
CA GLY A 381 -6.61 8.60 17.02
C GLY A 381 -5.12 8.63 17.30
N TYR A 382 -4.73 9.42 18.31
CA TYR A 382 -3.34 9.59 18.76
C TYR A 382 -2.89 8.54 19.78
N ALA A 383 -3.83 7.70 20.24
CA ALA A 383 -3.51 6.64 21.18
C ALA A 383 -2.61 5.58 20.55
N VAL A 384 -1.76 4.96 21.37
CA VAL A 384 -0.96 3.82 20.94
C VAL A 384 -1.89 2.68 20.54
N ASP A 385 -1.64 2.09 19.38
CA ASP A 385 -2.49 1.06 18.83
C ASP A 385 -2.08 -0.34 19.32
N PRO A 386 -2.87 -1.00 20.19
CA PRO A 386 -2.48 -2.30 20.74
C PRO A 386 -2.43 -3.40 19.67
N ALA A 387 -3.29 -3.33 18.64
CA ALA A 387 -3.33 -4.33 17.58
C ALA A 387 -2.10 -4.25 16.68
N LEU A 388 -1.61 -3.04 16.38
CA LEU A 388 -0.34 -2.88 15.65
C LEU A 388 0.86 -3.38 16.48
N ARG A 389 0.88 -3.12 17.80
CA ARG A 389 1.95 -3.62 18.67
C ARG A 389 2.02 -5.13 18.68
N GLU A 390 0.87 -5.77 18.89
CA GLU A 390 0.77 -7.23 18.87
C GLU A 390 1.17 -7.80 17.50
N LEU A 391 0.65 -7.21 16.43
CA LEU A 391 0.92 -7.63 15.05
C LEU A 391 2.42 -7.65 14.72
N PHE A 392 3.17 -6.67 15.22
CA PHE A 392 4.61 -6.52 14.95
C PHE A 392 5.51 -6.97 16.10
N GLY A 393 4.95 -7.62 17.13
CA GLY A 393 5.73 -8.16 18.26
C GLY A 393 6.43 -7.09 19.10
N LEU A 394 5.87 -5.87 19.15
CA LEU A 394 6.36 -4.82 20.01
C LEU A 394 5.99 -5.13 21.47
N PRO A 395 6.82 -4.76 22.47
CA PRO A 395 6.51 -4.94 23.88
C PRO A 395 5.18 -4.25 24.24
N PRO A 396 4.51 -4.55 25.37
CA PRO A 396 3.37 -3.75 25.82
C PRO A 396 3.77 -2.28 26.04
N GLU A 397 2.81 -1.36 25.99
CA GLU A 397 3.08 0.03 26.37
C GLU A 397 3.49 0.07 27.86
N PRO A 398 4.59 0.75 28.23
CA PRO A 398 4.91 0.93 29.63
C PRO A 398 3.77 1.70 30.32
N PRO A 399 3.44 1.37 31.58
CA PRO A 399 2.41 2.09 32.30
C PRO A 399 2.77 3.58 32.37
N PRO A 400 1.77 4.49 32.34
CA PRO A 400 2.03 5.90 32.53
C PRO A 400 2.74 6.10 33.87
N VAL A 401 3.93 6.72 33.83
CA VAL A 401 4.68 7.03 35.06
C VAL A 401 3.81 7.95 35.92
N PRO A 402 3.50 7.57 37.18
CA PRO A 402 2.72 8.42 38.06
C PRO A 402 3.40 9.78 38.24
N PRO A 403 2.65 10.89 38.34
CA PRO A 403 3.24 12.22 38.55
C PRO A 403 4.13 12.30 39.80
N GLU A 404 3.90 11.45 40.80
CA GLU A 404 4.64 11.44 42.08
C GLU A 404 6.05 10.81 41.96
N GLU A 405 6.28 9.86 41.04
CA GLU A 405 7.63 9.32 40.78
C GLU A 405 8.54 10.32 40.06
N LEU A 406 7.98 11.37 39.45
CA LEU A 406 8.74 12.48 38.85
C LEU A 406 9.14 13.56 39.87
N ILE A 407 8.63 13.49 41.11
CA ILE A 407 8.85 14.51 42.15
C ILE A 407 9.92 14.04 43.15
N GLU A 408 10.02 12.74 43.45
CA GLU A 408 10.90 12.27 44.53
C GLU A 408 12.41 12.27 44.23
N GLU A 409 12.85 12.38 42.97
CA GLU A 409 14.29 12.54 42.66
C GLU A 409 14.79 14.00 42.72
N SER A 410 13.89 14.98 42.94
CA SER A 410 14.22 16.42 42.95
C SER A 410 14.56 16.98 44.33
N ASP A 411 14.21 16.27 45.41
CA ASP A 411 14.27 16.79 46.78
C ASP A 411 15.43 16.15 47.57
N ALA A 412 16.63 16.24 47.01
CA ALA A 412 17.87 16.08 47.75
C ALA A 412 18.96 17.03 47.20
N ILE A 413 18.61 18.31 47.04
CA ILE A 413 19.61 19.38 46.99
C ILE A 413 19.54 20.10 48.33
N ASP A 414 20.48 19.70 49.17
CA ASP A 414 20.87 20.35 50.41
C ASP A 414 21.23 21.81 50.10
N CYS A 415 20.42 22.74 50.59
CA CYS A 415 20.67 24.17 50.49
C CYS A 415 21.57 24.61 51.65
N GLU A 416 22.85 24.28 51.60
CA GLU A 416 23.89 24.95 52.38
C GLU A 416 25.05 25.33 51.45
N GLU A 417 25.09 26.59 51.00
CA GLU A 417 26.26 27.48 51.12
C GLU A 417 26.00 28.86 50.46
N THR A 418 25.93 29.88 51.34
CA THR A 418 26.36 31.28 51.14
C THR A 418 25.69 32.17 50.10
N TYR A 419 24.83 33.10 50.54
CA TYR A 419 25.16 34.52 50.74
C TYR A 419 24.03 35.27 51.48
N ASP A 420 24.41 35.93 52.58
CA ASP A 420 23.72 36.94 53.42
C ASP A 420 22.31 37.41 53.01
N ILE A 421 21.27 37.02 53.78
CA ILE A 421 20.19 37.92 54.24
C ILE A 421 19.70 37.43 55.62
N ASP A 422 19.70 38.33 56.60
CA ASP A 422 19.23 38.15 57.97
C ASP A 422 17.82 37.54 58.07
N CYS A 423 17.70 36.39 58.76
CA CYS A 423 16.43 35.89 59.28
C CYS A 423 16.63 35.43 60.74
N GLU A 424 16.17 36.28 61.66
CA GLU A 424 16.08 36.02 63.10
C GLU A 424 15.01 34.94 63.40
N PRO A 425 15.23 33.99 64.31
CA PRO A 425 14.30 32.89 64.54
C PRO A 425 13.35 33.17 65.71
N PRO A 426 12.16 32.55 65.74
CA PRO A 426 11.57 32.17 67.01
C PRO A 426 11.62 30.65 67.21
N ALA A 427 12.43 30.29 68.20
CA ALA A 427 12.18 29.35 69.29
C ALA A 427 11.37 28.06 69.00
N ASN A 428 12.12 26.96 68.99
CA ASN A 428 11.86 25.67 69.66
C ASN A 428 10.53 25.53 70.43
N GLU A 429 9.76 24.50 70.09
CA GLU A 429 9.35 23.48 71.06
C GLU A 429 9.46 22.07 70.42
N VAL A 430 10.19 21.20 71.11
CA VAL A 430 10.39 19.76 70.86
C VAL A 430 9.83 19.03 72.11
N PRO A 431 9.62 17.70 72.10
CA PRO A 431 8.40 16.92 71.82
C PRO A 431 7.81 16.35 73.14
N PRO A 432 6.97 15.28 73.12
CA PRO A 432 7.58 13.97 73.38
C PRO A 432 6.99 12.80 72.56
N THR A 433 7.91 11.95 72.09
CA THR A 433 7.76 10.50 71.85
C THR A 433 7.76 9.73 73.18
N PRO A 434 7.63 8.38 73.23
CA PRO A 434 6.86 7.42 72.42
C PRO A 434 6.12 6.38 73.30
N GLY A 435 5.41 5.46 72.65
CA GLY A 435 4.96 4.18 73.22
C GLY A 435 3.86 3.61 72.33
N ASP A 436 3.70 2.32 72.11
CA ASP A 436 4.49 1.09 72.27
C ASP A 436 3.62 0.02 71.55
N GLU A 437 4.10 -1.22 71.40
CA GLU A 437 3.38 -2.42 70.93
C GLU A 437 3.27 -2.58 69.40
N ALA A 438 4.13 -3.34 68.73
CA ALA A 438 4.34 -4.80 68.77
C ALA A 438 3.12 -5.61 68.30
N ASP A 439 3.18 -6.14 67.08
CA ASP A 439 3.16 -7.60 66.76
C ASP A 439 2.83 -7.80 65.27
N MET A 440 3.68 -8.51 64.53
CA MET A 440 3.24 -9.64 63.70
C MET A 440 4.41 -10.47 63.15
N PRO A 441 4.24 -11.80 63.01
CA PRO A 441 5.33 -12.73 62.74
C PRO A 441 5.36 -13.29 61.29
N ASP A 442 6.48 -13.96 61.04
CA ASP A 442 6.69 -15.11 60.13
C ASP A 442 6.74 -14.91 58.61
N THR A 443 8.00 -14.96 58.15
CA THR A 443 8.42 -15.46 56.83
C THR A 443 8.13 -16.97 56.70
N PRO A 444 8.05 -17.48 55.46
CA PRO A 444 8.90 -18.62 55.15
C PRO A 444 9.64 -18.48 53.81
N ASP A 445 10.95 -18.60 53.96
CA ASP A 445 11.88 -19.48 53.25
C ASP A 445 11.98 -19.49 51.73
N ASN A 446 13.22 -19.20 51.33
CA ASN A 446 13.77 -19.33 49.99
C ASN A 446 14.13 -20.79 49.71
N SER A 447 13.79 -21.28 48.51
CA SER A 447 14.53 -22.38 47.90
C SER A 447 14.54 -22.25 46.38
N ALA A 448 15.67 -21.73 45.92
CA ALA A 448 16.41 -22.04 44.70
C ALA A 448 15.67 -22.80 43.57
N LEU A 449 15.56 -22.13 42.42
CA LEU A 449 15.62 -22.78 41.11
C LEU A 449 16.86 -22.28 40.36
N HIS A 450 17.70 -23.25 40.04
CA HIS A 450 18.94 -23.11 39.29
C HIS A 450 18.67 -22.58 37.87
N LEU A 451 19.36 -21.50 37.49
CA LEU A 451 19.44 -21.04 36.10
C LEU A 451 20.63 -21.69 35.36
N PRO A 452 20.50 -21.98 34.06
CA PRO A 452 21.47 -22.73 33.26
C PRO A 452 22.72 -21.93 32.87
N PHE A 453 23.77 -22.66 32.46
CA PHE A 453 25.17 -22.22 32.32
C PHE A 453 25.47 -21.05 31.36
N TRP A 454 24.50 -20.61 30.57
CA TRP A 454 24.66 -19.51 29.60
C TRP A 454 24.77 -18.12 30.26
N ALA A 455 24.32 -17.97 31.51
CA ALA A 455 24.43 -16.71 32.26
C ALA A 455 25.86 -16.33 32.69
N ARG A 456 26.86 -17.20 32.45
CA ARG A 456 28.29 -16.93 32.74
C ARG A 456 29.11 -16.48 31.53
N LEU A 457 28.49 -16.33 30.35
CA LEU A 457 29.18 -15.86 29.15
C LEU A 457 29.25 -14.32 29.08
N LEU A 458 28.39 -13.61 29.83
CA LEU A 458 28.32 -12.14 29.81
C LEU A 458 29.30 -11.45 30.78
N ASP A 459 29.82 -12.18 31.78
CA ASP A 459 30.90 -11.67 32.65
C ASP A 459 32.29 -11.65 31.97
N LEU A 460 32.39 -12.17 30.73
CA LEU A 460 33.65 -12.27 29.98
C LEU A 460 33.84 -11.16 28.92
N LEU A 461 32.88 -10.24 28.77
CA LEU A 461 32.89 -9.20 27.72
C LEU A 461 32.96 -7.77 28.26
N VAL A 462 33.14 -7.57 29.57
CA VAL A 462 33.36 -6.25 30.17
C VAL A 462 34.69 -6.24 30.93
N PRO A 463 35.78 -5.72 30.36
CA PRO A 463 36.90 -5.29 31.17
C PRO A 463 36.52 -4.00 31.90
N THR A 464 36.68 -4.01 33.22
CA THR A 464 36.62 -2.82 34.06
C THR A 464 37.83 -1.90 33.84
N ALA A 465 37.53 -0.60 33.80
CA ALA A 465 38.37 0.57 34.11
C ALA A 465 39.37 1.10 33.05
N GLU A 466 39.19 2.37 32.65
CA GLU A 466 40.05 3.48 33.09
C GLU A 466 39.30 4.83 32.97
N ALA A 467 39.39 5.65 34.02
CA ALA A 467 38.86 7.01 34.04
C ALA A 467 39.83 7.97 33.33
N ALA A 468 39.37 8.63 32.27
CA ALA A 468 40.04 9.78 31.69
C ALA A 468 39.24 11.04 32.04
N THR A 469 39.85 11.92 32.82
CA THR A 469 39.34 13.24 33.17
C THR A 469 39.26 14.16 31.95
N ALA A 470 38.06 14.64 31.58
CA ALA A 470 37.88 15.83 30.76
C ALA A 470 36.47 16.43 30.94
N VAL A 471 36.41 17.61 31.57
CA VAL A 471 35.38 18.69 31.56
C VAL A 471 33.93 18.30 31.93
N PRO A 472 33.33 18.87 33.00
CA PRO A 472 31.91 18.64 33.30
C PRO A 472 31.06 19.24 32.17
N ASP A 473 30.31 18.35 31.52
CA ASP A 473 29.91 18.41 30.12
C ASP A 473 28.68 19.33 29.91
N ARG A 474 28.69 20.13 28.84
CA ARG A 474 27.61 21.08 28.45
C ARG A 474 26.22 20.41 28.42
N VAL A 475 26.20 19.12 28.15
CA VAL A 475 25.04 18.22 28.23
C VAL A 475 24.37 18.28 29.60
N THR A 476 25.14 18.21 30.69
CA THR A 476 24.61 18.20 32.06
C THR A 476 24.02 19.56 32.46
N GLU A 477 24.58 20.67 31.95
CA GLU A 477 24.01 22.01 32.16
C GLU A 477 22.67 22.19 31.43
N LEU A 478 22.60 21.79 30.16
CA LEU A 478 21.39 21.88 29.35
C LEU A 478 20.29 20.94 29.87
N GLN A 479 20.64 19.71 30.28
CA GLN A 479 19.71 18.79 30.94
C GLN A 479 19.14 19.37 32.23
N ARG A 480 19.96 20.04 33.06
CA ARG A 480 19.50 20.68 34.29
C ARG A 480 18.63 21.91 34.03
N ALA A 481 18.93 22.68 32.98
CA ALA A 481 18.13 23.84 32.58
C ALA A 481 16.76 23.44 32.00
N LEU A 482 16.71 22.36 31.22
CA LEU A 482 15.50 21.86 30.56
C LEU A 482 14.63 20.99 31.48
N GLY A 483 15.25 20.14 32.32
CA GLY A 483 14.55 19.16 33.15
C GLY A 483 13.66 19.73 34.25
N ARG A 484 13.73 21.05 34.52
CA ARG A 484 12.95 21.74 35.57
C ARG A 484 11.80 22.60 35.04
N ARG A 485 11.52 22.63 33.72
CA ARG A 485 10.56 23.59 33.14
C ARG A 485 9.68 22.98 32.05
N LEU A 486 8.35 23.02 32.23
CA LEU A 486 7.43 23.01 31.09
C LEU A 486 7.42 24.41 30.45
N PRO A 487 7.72 24.54 29.15
CA PRO A 487 7.76 25.84 28.49
C PRO A 487 6.37 26.45 28.40
N ARG A 488 6.27 27.75 28.70
CA ARG A 488 5.07 28.54 28.41
C ARG A 488 5.05 28.88 26.90
N ARG A 489 3.87 29.19 26.34
CA ARG A 489 3.70 29.43 24.89
C ARG A 489 4.64 30.51 24.32
N ASP A 490 5.00 31.48 25.14
CA ASP A 490 5.92 32.58 24.84
C ASP A 490 7.42 32.20 24.91
N ASP A 491 7.76 31.05 25.49
CA ASP A 491 9.15 30.56 25.67
C ASP A 491 9.49 29.36 24.76
N LEU A 492 8.53 28.91 23.92
CA LEU A 492 8.70 27.71 23.08
C LEU A 492 9.90 27.83 22.13
N THR A 493 10.12 28.98 21.50
CA THR A 493 11.24 29.16 20.57
C THR A 493 12.60 28.98 21.24
N ASN A 494 12.74 29.50 22.47
CA ASN A 494 13.99 29.40 23.23
C ASN A 494 14.19 27.99 23.81
N TYR A 495 13.09 27.35 24.23
CA TYR A 495 13.08 25.97 24.68
C TYR A 495 13.46 24.98 23.58
N THR A 496 12.89 25.11 22.37
CA THR A 496 13.23 24.26 21.23
C THR A 496 14.70 24.43 20.82
N ALA A 497 15.24 25.65 20.88
CA ALA A 497 16.66 25.90 20.62
C ALA A 497 17.57 25.20 21.64
N GLN A 498 17.20 25.19 22.92
CA GLN A 498 17.96 24.52 23.97
C GLN A 498 17.88 22.99 23.88
N ILE A 499 16.73 22.42 23.46
CA ILE A 499 16.62 20.98 23.18
C ILE A 499 17.49 20.58 22.00
N ALA A 500 17.48 21.36 20.91
CA ALA A 500 18.32 21.09 19.76
C ALA A 500 19.82 21.12 20.14
N GLU A 501 20.23 22.10 20.95
CA GLU A 501 21.61 22.19 21.48
C GLU A 501 21.97 20.97 22.35
N LEU A 502 21.03 20.50 23.18
CA LEU A 502 21.23 19.34 24.04
C LEU A 502 21.41 18.05 23.22
N LEU A 503 20.53 17.80 22.25
CA LEU A 503 20.57 16.60 21.41
C LEU A 503 21.84 16.56 20.56
N GLN A 504 22.29 17.71 20.07
CA GLN A 504 23.55 17.82 19.35
C GLN A 504 24.76 17.52 20.24
N ALA A 505 24.76 18.02 21.48
CA ALA A 505 25.83 17.77 22.44
C ALA A 505 25.90 16.29 22.86
N ILE A 506 24.75 15.65 23.11
CA ILE A 506 24.66 14.20 23.41
C ILE A 506 25.16 13.39 22.21
N GLY A 507 24.73 13.74 20.99
CA GLY A 507 25.17 13.04 19.78
C GLY A 507 26.68 13.09 19.57
N GLN A 508 27.30 14.25 19.84
CA GLN A 508 28.76 14.40 19.75
C GLN A 508 29.50 13.61 20.84
N GLN A 509 28.95 13.58 22.06
CA GLN A 509 29.51 12.80 23.16
C GLN A 509 29.46 11.30 22.86
N GLU A 510 28.34 10.79 22.34
CA GLU A 510 28.18 9.38 21.94
C GLU A 510 29.10 8.97 20.77
N LEU A 511 29.32 9.86 19.80
CA LEU A 511 30.31 9.62 18.73
C LEU A 511 31.75 9.60 19.24
N ALA A 512 32.05 10.32 20.33
CA ALA A 512 33.37 10.33 20.95
C ALA A 512 33.63 9.07 21.79
N THR A 513 32.60 8.47 22.39
CA THR A 513 32.69 7.24 23.20
C THR A 513 32.50 5.95 22.40
N ARG A 514 31.74 5.98 21.29
CA ARG A 514 31.50 4.81 20.44
C ARG A 514 32.11 5.01 19.06
N SER A 515 32.95 4.07 18.63
CA SER A 515 33.57 4.11 17.30
C SER A 515 32.55 3.74 16.21
N LEU A 516 31.74 4.70 15.81
CA LEU A 516 31.00 4.65 14.54
C LEU A 516 31.96 4.97 13.39
N ASP A 517 31.77 4.31 12.25
CA ASP A 517 32.53 4.59 11.04
C ASP A 517 32.25 6.02 10.56
N GLU A 518 33.29 6.76 10.17
CA GLU A 518 33.24 8.21 9.94
C GLU A 518 32.20 8.61 8.89
N ALA A 519 31.90 7.70 7.94
CA ALA A 519 30.87 7.86 6.93
C ALA A 519 29.43 7.97 7.50
N HIS A 520 29.19 7.51 8.72
CA HIS A 520 27.86 7.45 9.35
C HIS A 520 27.64 8.50 10.44
N ASN A 521 28.68 9.26 10.81
CA ASN A 521 28.61 10.25 11.87
C ASN A 521 27.59 11.36 11.58
N SER A 522 27.54 11.82 10.33
CA SER A 522 26.59 12.85 9.89
C SER A 522 25.14 12.33 9.90
N VAL A 523 24.91 11.07 9.50
CA VAL A 523 23.59 10.44 9.52
C VAL A 523 23.09 10.30 10.95
N PHE A 524 23.93 9.81 11.86
CA PHE A 524 23.60 9.67 13.28
C PHE A 524 23.25 11.01 13.94
N LEU A 525 24.05 12.05 13.72
CA LEU A 525 23.79 13.39 14.29
C LEU A 525 22.51 14.04 13.74
N ASN A 526 22.11 13.72 12.51
CA ASN A 526 20.88 14.24 11.91
C ASN A 526 19.64 13.44 12.34
N LEU A 527 19.80 12.16 12.67
CA LEU A 527 18.69 11.31 13.14
C LEU A 527 18.27 11.63 14.58
N LEU A 528 19.23 11.97 15.44
CA LEU A 528 18.97 12.27 16.86
C LEU A 528 17.88 13.33 17.08
N PRO A 529 17.96 14.54 16.46
CA PRO A 529 16.91 15.56 16.55
C PRO A 529 15.60 15.19 15.86
N ALA A 530 15.63 14.25 14.90
CA ALA A 530 14.43 13.80 14.20
C ALA A 530 13.64 12.74 14.99
N THR A 531 14.25 12.17 16.04
CA THR A 531 13.66 11.10 16.86
C THR A 531 13.28 11.52 18.28
N ALA A 532 13.59 12.75 18.66
CA ALA A 532 13.30 13.34 19.97
C ALA A 532 12.31 14.50 19.82
#